data_AF-X0W119-F1
#
_entry.id   AF-X0W119-F1
#
_cell.length_a   1.000
_cell.length_b   1.000
_cell.length_c   1.000
_cell.angle_alpha   90.00
_cell.angle_beta   90.00
_cell.angle_gamma   90.00
#
_symmetry.space_group_name_H-M   'P 1'
#
loop_
_entity.id
_entity.type
_entity.pdbx_description
1 polymer ?
#
loop_
_entity_poly.entity_id
_entity_poly.type
_entity_poly.pdbx_seq_one_letter_code
_entity_poly.pdbx_strand_id
1 'polypeptide(L)'
;QDPTNHLFTNGKYDDFYELTIDKYNKLKNLIRKRPEVSSATNINNIFRISNSIEISTLGLVDKIHQTKKGNFLFTLEDLTGKISVLIQNNSENLDSVKIIQRTLNDQMVFVKGLYNPGEHGRKGIIFASYISKIDIPTDFQPNISPDPLSIALISDTHIGSKEFEEGLFAKFINFLNGKSKNKLLREKAGRIKYLVINGDLIDGIGIYPSQQEDLVIADIYKQFKKASEILLEIPDYIKIFFVSGNHEPVRNAIPRP
;
A
#
# COMPACT_ATOMS: atom_id res chain seq x y z
N GLN A 1 20.14 -4.10 -2.39
CA GLN A 1 21.05 -4.99 -1.65
C GLN A 1 20.23 -6.14 -1.11
N ASP A 2 20.78 -7.34 -1.04
CA ASP A 2 20.10 -8.54 -0.56
C ASP A 2 19.90 -8.47 0.97
N PRO A 3 18.67 -8.30 1.48
CA PRO A 3 18.42 -8.11 2.90
C PRO A 3 18.35 -9.43 3.68
N THR A 4 18.54 -10.59 3.04
CA THR A 4 18.49 -11.90 3.70
C THR A 4 19.72 -12.17 4.58
N ASN A 5 20.88 -11.61 4.21
CA ASN A 5 22.15 -11.88 4.89
C ASN A 5 22.58 -10.75 5.85
N HIS A 6 22.14 -9.51 5.61
CA HIS A 6 22.56 -8.36 6.40
C HIS A 6 21.39 -7.39 6.63
N LEU A 7 21.22 -6.98 7.90
CA LEU A 7 20.38 -5.85 8.26
C LEU A 7 21.14 -4.55 7.99
N PHE A 8 20.70 -3.82 6.97
CA PHE A 8 21.34 -2.55 6.56
C PHE A 8 20.84 -1.32 7.33
N THR A 9 20.07 -1.52 8.41
CA THR A 9 19.57 -0.44 9.26
C THR A 9 19.96 -0.70 10.71
N ASN A 10 20.38 0.37 11.38
CA ASN A 10 20.72 0.37 12.80
C ASN A 10 19.60 1.00 13.66
N GLY A 11 18.46 1.37 13.05
CA GLY A 11 17.31 1.97 13.71
C GLY A 11 17.58 3.36 14.29
N LYS A 12 18.58 4.07 13.76
CA LYS A 12 18.97 5.42 14.23
C LYS A 12 18.16 6.50 13.52
N TYR A 13 18.17 7.71 14.07
CA TYR A 13 17.50 8.88 13.48
C TYR A 13 17.82 9.05 11.99
N ASP A 14 19.10 8.93 11.61
CA ASP A 14 19.53 9.08 10.22
C ASP A 14 18.86 8.08 9.28
N ASP A 15 18.62 6.84 9.71
CA ASP A 15 17.92 5.83 8.90
C ASP A 15 16.47 6.23 8.62
N PHE A 16 15.78 6.80 9.62
CA PHE A 16 14.40 7.29 9.45
C PHE A 16 14.35 8.56 8.60
N TYR A 17 15.34 9.44 8.75
CA TYR A 17 15.48 10.63 7.92
C TYR A 17 15.68 10.23 6.46
N GLU A 18 16.66 9.39 6.16
CA GLU A 18 16.94 8.89 4.80
C GLU A 18 15.75 8.15 4.19
N LEU A 19 15.06 7.31 4.97
CA LEU A 19 13.82 6.65 4.52
C LEU A 19 12.74 7.67 4.12
N THR A 20 12.60 8.76 4.87
CA THR A 20 11.61 9.81 4.58
C THR A 20 11.98 10.59 3.32
N ILE A 21 13.27 10.90 3.15
CA ILE A 21 13.79 11.55 1.94
C ILE A 21 13.61 10.65 0.70
N ASP A 22 13.96 9.37 0.80
CA ASP A 22 13.77 8.38 -0.27
C ASP A 22 12.30 8.23 -0.64
N LYS A 23 11.40 8.10 0.35
CA LYS A 23 9.95 8.09 0.14
C LYS A 23 9.48 9.32 -0.61
N TYR A 24 9.86 10.52 -0.16
CA TYR A 24 9.47 11.76 -0.83
C TYR A 24 9.95 11.79 -2.29
N ASN A 25 11.22 11.45 -2.53
CA ASN A 25 11.81 11.47 -3.87
C ASN A 25 11.16 10.44 -4.81
N LYS A 26 10.90 9.22 -4.34
CA LYS A 26 10.20 8.19 -5.12
C LYS A 26 8.79 8.63 -5.49
N LEU A 27 8.02 9.15 -4.53
CA LEU A 27 6.66 9.63 -4.79
C LEU A 27 6.67 10.86 -5.72
N LYS A 28 7.61 11.80 -5.53
CA LYS A 28 7.78 12.98 -6.40
C LYS A 28 8.08 12.57 -7.83
N ASN A 29 8.95 11.57 -8.02
CA ASN A 29 9.27 11.05 -9.34
C ASN A 29 8.08 10.34 -9.99
N LEU A 30 7.26 9.61 -9.21
CA LEU A 30 6.05 8.98 -9.71
C LEU A 30 5.00 9.99 -10.14
N ILE A 31 4.67 10.97 -9.29
CA ILE A 31 3.63 11.96 -9.61
C ILE A 31 4.01 12.87 -10.78
N ARG A 32 5.31 13.17 -10.95
CA ARG A 32 5.83 13.99 -12.06
C ARG A 32 5.82 13.29 -13.43
N LYS A 33 5.49 12.00 -13.49
CA LYS A 33 5.23 11.33 -14.78
C LYS A 33 4.00 11.90 -15.49
N ARG A 34 3.10 12.57 -14.74
CA ARG A 34 1.94 13.29 -15.27
C ARG A 34 2.36 14.68 -15.78
N PRO A 35 2.14 15.01 -17.07
CA PRO A 35 2.61 16.26 -17.67
C PRO A 35 2.20 17.53 -16.91
N GLU A 36 0.98 17.58 -16.38
CA GLU A 36 0.44 18.73 -15.65
C GLU A 36 1.20 19.03 -14.34
N VAL A 37 1.82 18.00 -13.75
CA VAL A 37 2.57 18.11 -12.48
C VAL A 37 3.99 18.64 -12.70
N SER A 38 4.48 18.67 -13.94
CA SER A 38 5.82 19.18 -14.27
C SER A 38 6.03 20.65 -13.89
N SER A 39 4.94 21.42 -13.81
CA SER A 39 4.91 22.83 -13.42
C SER A 39 5.04 23.10 -11.92
N ALA A 40 5.04 22.06 -11.09
CA ALA A 40 5.02 22.20 -9.63
C ALA A 40 6.25 22.95 -9.11
N THR A 41 6.00 24.01 -8.33
CA THR A 41 7.01 24.84 -7.69
C THR A 41 7.24 24.40 -6.25
N ASN A 42 8.50 24.41 -5.80
CA ASN A 42 8.84 24.12 -4.41
C ASN A 42 8.24 25.19 -3.47
N ILE A 43 7.83 24.79 -2.27
CA ILE A 43 7.12 25.64 -1.31
C ILE A 43 7.94 26.88 -0.91
N ASN A 44 9.24 26.75 -0.70
CA ASN A 44 10.08 27.89 -0.33
C ASN A 44 10.16 28.97 -1.42
N ASN A 45 10.03 28.60 -2.70
CA ASN A 45 9.97 29.57 -3.80
C ASN A 45 8.63 30.30 -3.83
N ILE A 46 7.54 29.63 -3.45
CA ILE A 46 6.20 30.25 -3.35
C ILE A 46 6.20 31.35 -2.29
N PHE A 47 6.90 31.17 -1.17
CA PHE A 47 6.99 32.20 -0.13
C PHE A 47 7.71 33.48 -0.56
N ARG A 48 8.46 33.47 -1.66
CA ARG A 48 9.11 34.67 -2.21
C ARG A 48 8.16 35.54 -3.02
N ILE A 49 6.95 35.06 -3.30
CA ILE A 49 5.96 35.74 -4.12
C ILE A 49 5.17 36.70 -3.23
N SER A 50 5.18 37.99 -3.58
CA SER A 50 4.55 39.06 -2.78
C SER A 50 3.14 39.41 -3.26
N ASN A 51 2.74 38.97 -4.44
CA ASN A 51 1.41 39.19 -5.02
C ASN A 51 0.58 37.90 -5.05
N SER A 52 -0.73 38.05 -5.05
CA SER A 52 -1.64 36.92 -5.23
C SER A 52 -1.57 36.42 -6.68
N ILE A 53 -1.21 35.15 -6.87
CA ILE A 53 -1.09 34.52 -8.20
C ILE A 53 -1.52 33.06 -8.16
N GLU A 54 -1.87 32.50 -9.32
CA GLU A 54 -2.08 31.07 -9.46
C GLU A 54 -0.72 30.33 -9.43
N ILE A 55 -0.60 29.33 -8.57
CA ILE A 55 0.58 28.47 -8.49
C ILE A 55 0.16 27.00 -8.51
N SER A 56 1.16 26.15 -8.76
CA SER A 56 1.05 24.73 -8.50
C SER A 56 2.22 24.26 -7.65
N THR A 57 1.96 23.27 -6.80
CA THR A 57 2.97 22.67 -5.93
C THR A 57 2.60 21.23 -5.61
N LEU A 58 3.54 20.48 -5.04
CA LEU A 58 3.33 19.11 -4.60
C LEU A 58 4.03 18.88 -3.27
N GLY A 59 3.50 17.98 -2.47
CA GLY A 59 4.09 17.63 -1.19
C GLY A 59 3.33 16.51 -0.49
N LEU A 60 3.84 16.11 0.65
CA LEU A 60 3.17 15.18 1.57
C LEU A 60 2.17 15.95 2.42
N VAL A 61 1.02 15.35 2.69
CA VAL A 61 0.01 15.92 3.59
C VAL A 61 0.43 15.68 5.04
N ASP A 62 0.69 16.74 5.80
CA ASP A 62 1.05 16.64 7.22
C ASP A 62 -0.20 16.48 8.11
N LYS A 63 -1.18 17.38 7.94
CA LYS A 63 -2.43 17.39 8.73
C LYS A 63 -3.61 17.85 7.89
N ILE A 64 -4.77 17.24 8.11
CA ILE A 64 -6.04 17.63 7.50
C ILE A 64 -7.04 17.98 8.61
N HIS A 65 -7.75 19.10 8.45
CA HIS A 65 -8.81 19.53 9.35
C HIS A 65 -10.01 20.05 8.56
N GLN A 66 -11.20 19.59 8.92
CA GLN A 66 -12.45 20.15 8.39
C GLN A 66 -12.92 21.31 9.26
N THR A 67 -13.07 22.48 8.65
CA THR A 67 -13.52 23.69 9.33
C THR A 67 -15.02 23.62 9.66
N LYS A 68 -15.49 24.50 10.57
CA LYS A 68 -16.92 24.63 10.92
C LYS A 68 -17.85 24.89 9.72
N LYS A 69 -17.34 25.53 8.66
CA LYS A 69 -18.10 25.81 7.43
C LYS A 69 -18.08 24.64 6.42
N GLY A 70 -17.45 23.52 6.78
CA GLY A 70 -17.34 22.33 5.92
C GLY A 70 -16.16 22.34 4.95
N ASN A 71 -15.41 23.45 4.85
CA ASN A 71 -14.17 23.54 4.04
C ASN A 71 -13.06 22.69 4.63
N PHE A 72 -12.11 22.25 3.80
CA PHE A 72 -10.95 21.46 4.22
C PHE A 72 -9.70 22.33 4.24
N LEU A 73 -9.07 22.43 5.42
CA LEU A 73 -7.77 23.06 5.61
C LEU A 73 -6.74 21.97 5.87
N PHE A 74 -5.68 21.91 5.07
CA PHE A 74 -4.60 20.96 5.28
C PHE A 74 -3.22 21.61 5.12
N THR A 75 -2.21 20.98 5.68
CA THR A 75 -0.81 21.41 5.54
C THR A 75 -0.11 20.50 4.55
N LEU A 76 0.52 21.11 3.54
CA LEU A 76 1.34 20.43 2.54
C LEU A 76 2.81 20.69 2.84
N GLU A 77 3.62 19.63 2.79
CA GLU A 77 5.05 19.66 3.11
C GLU A 77 5.91 19.12 1.97
N ASP A 78 6.95 19.86 1.61
CA ASP A 78 8.04 19.39 0.76
C ASP A 78 9.38 19.51 1.49
N LEU A 79 10.48 19.12 0.83
CA LEU A 79 11.82 19.20 1.43
C LEU A 79 12.28 20.64 1.76
N THR A 80 11.52 21.66 1.34
CA THR A 80 11.86 23.07 1.47
C THR A 80 10.98 23.82 2.48
N GLY A 81 9.81 23.29 2.83
CA GLY A 81 8.94 23.89 3.84
C GLY A 81 7.52 23.33 3.88
N LYS A 82 6.68 23.98 4.69
CA LYS A 82 5.26 23.64 4.89
C LYS A 82 4.36 24.83 4.57
N ILE A 83 3.30 24.61 3.80
CA ILE A 83 2.30 25.63 3.40
C ILE A 83 0.87 25.16 3.71
N SER A 84 0.01 26.09 4.10
CA SER A 84 -1.42 25.82 4.32
C SER A 84 -2.18 25.83 2.99
N VAL A 85 -3.11 24.89 2.83
CA VAL A 85 -3.97 24.77 1.66
C VAL A 85 -5.43 24.67 2.12
N LEU A 86 -6.30 25.50 1.54
CA LEU A 86 -7.73 25.49 1.79
C LEU A 86 -8.49 25.06 0.53
N ILE A 87 -9.34 24.05 0.66
CA ILE A 87 -10.33 23.66 -0.36
C ILE A 87 -11.70 24.10 0.14
N GLN A 88 -12.38 24.92 -0.65
CA GLN A 88 -13.77 25.32 -0.36
C GLN A 88 -14.71 24.16 -0.67
N ASN A 89 -15.68 23.92 0.21
CA ASN A 89 -16.71 22.92 -0.03
C ASN A 89 -17.87 23.55 -0.83
N ASN A 90 -17.70 23.61 -2.15
CA ASN A 90 -18.67 24.16 -3.10
C ASN A 90 -18.79 23.26 -4.35
N SER A 91 -19.73 23.58 -5.24
CA SER A 91 -19.99 22.79 -6.46
C SER A 91 -18.79 22.73 -7.41
N GLU A 92 -17.95 23.76 -7.44
CA GLU A 92 -16.78 23.84 -8.32
C GLU A 92 -15.65 22.91 -7.87
N ASN A 93 -15.53 22.67 -6.56
CA ASN A 93 -14.43 21.90 -5.97
C ASN A 93 -14.84 20.50 -5.51
N LEU A 94 -15.98 19.96 -5.95
CA LEU A 94 -16.53 18.70 -5.45
C LEU A 94 -15.55 17.52 -5.58
N ASP A 95 -14.81 17.43 -6.69
CA ASP A 95 -13.84 16.35 -6.89
C ASP A 95 -12.61 16.53 -5.99
N SER A 96 -12.15 17.77 -5.84
CA SER A 96 -11.08 18.11 -4.89
C SER A 96 -11.45 17.78 -3.45
N VAL A 97 -12.71 18.03 -3.07
CA VAL A 97 -13.28 17.68 -1.76
C VAL A 97 -13.31 16.16 -1.55
N LYS A 98 -13.77 15.38 -2.54
CA LYS A 98 -13.76 13.90 -2.45
C LYS A 98 -12.34 13.35 -2.30
N ILE A 99 -11.37 13.92 -3.02
CA ILE A 99 -9.97 13.51 -2.95
C ILE A 99 -9.41 13.78 -1.55
N ILE A 100 -9.56 15.00 -1.01
CA ILE A 100 -9.00 15.35 0.30
C ILE A 100 -9.68 14.57 1.44
N GLN A 101 -10.99 14.32 1.37
CA GLN A 101 -11.72 13.50 2.35
C GLN A 101 -11.17 12.08 2.51
N ARG A 102 -10.64 11.51 1.41
CA ARG A 102 -10.04 10.16 1.39
C ARG A 102 -8.51 10.20 1.48
N THR A 103 -7.92 11.37 1.72
CA THR A 103 -6.47 11.54 1.85
C THR A 103 -6.06 11.27 3.27
N LEU A 104 -5.00 10.47 3.43
CA LEU A 104 -4.36 10.23 4.72
C LEU A 104 -3.13 11.12 4.83
N ASN A 105 -2.66 11.31 6.07
CA ASN A 105 -1.37 11.93 6.31
C ASN A 105 -0.26 11.12 5.60
N ASP A 106 0.82 11.81 5.27
CA ASP A 106 1.96 11.30 4.50
C ASP A 106 1.66 10.76 3.10
N GLN A 107 0.49 11.07 2.53
CA GLN A 107 0.20 10.87 1.10
C GLN A 107 0.69 12.08 0.29
N MET A 108 1.32 11.80 -0.85
CA MET A 108 1.72 12.85 -1.78
C MET A 108 0.54 13.33 -2.62
N VAL A 109 0.33 14.64 -2.65
CA VAL A 109 -0.67 15.29 -3.49
C VAL A 109 -0.05 16.43 -4.29
N PHE A 110 -0.60 16.66 -5.48
CA PHE A 110 -0.37 17.86 -6.27
C PHE A 110 -1.54 18.81 -6.07
N VAL A 111 -1.23 20.09 -5.88
CA VAL A 111 -2.20 21.16 -5.63
C VAL A 111 -1.97 22.27 -6.65
N LYS A 112 -3.05 22.76 -7.25
CA LYS A 112 -3.07 24.00 -8.04
C LYS A 112 -4.14 24.93 -7.46
N GLY A 113 -3.82 26.21 -7.36
CA GLY A 113 -4.74 27.20 -6.81
C GLY A 113 -4.14 28.59 -6.66
N LEU A 114 -4.96 29.50 -6.14
CA LEU A 114 -4.56 30.88 -5.89
C LEU A 114 -3.76 30.96 -4.59
N TYR A 115 -2.49 31.33 -4.67
CA TYR A 115 -1.68 31.62 -3.50
C TYR A 115 -1.94 33.05 -3.03
N ASN A 116 -2.31 33.20 -1.76
CA ASN A 116 -2.38 34.48 -1.09
C ASN A 116 -1.22 34.59 -0.09
N PRO A 117 -0.28 35.53 -0.30
CA PRO A 117 0.80 35.76 0.63
C PRO A 117 0.26 36.20 2.00
N GLY A 118 0.96 35.80 3.07
CA GLY A 118 0.59 36.19 4.42
C GLY A 118 1.06 37.61 4.72
N GLU A 119 0.25 38.35 5.48
CA GLU A 119 0.64 39.65 6.02
C GLU A 119 1.55 39.48 7.24
N HIS A 120 2.51 40.41 7.42
CA HIS A 120 3.27 40.58 8.67
C HIS A 120 3.84 39.28 9.28
N GLY A 121 4.69 38.57 8.53
CA GLY A 121 5.40 37.38 9.03
C GLY A 121 4.57 36.10 9.13
N ARG A 122 3.29 36.13 8.72
CA ARG A 122 2.47 34.92 8.57
C ARG A 122 2.83 34.19 7.28
N LYS A 123 2.81 32.85 7.31
CA LYS A 123 2.91 32.04 6.10
C LYS A 123 1.65 32.24 5.25
N GLY A 124 1.82 32.35 3.93
CA GLY A 124 0.69 32.44 3.00
C GLY A 124 -0.13 31.15 2.93
N ILE A 125 -1.26 31.21 2.23
CA ILE A 125 -2.22 30.11 2.07
C ILE A 125 -2.57 29.93 0.60
N ILE A 126 -2.73 28.68 0.18
CA ILE A 126 -3.21 28.35 -1.17
C ILE A 126 -4.71 28.07 -1.09
N PHE A 127 -5.53 28.80 -1.85
CA PHE A 127 -6.91 28.46 -2.12
C PHE A 127 -6.93 27.51 -3.32
N ALA A 128 -6.99 26.21 -3.03
CA ALA A 128 -6.89 25.17 -4.03
C ALA A 128 -8.17 25.09 -4.88
N SER A 129 -8.01 25.18 -6.20
CA SER A 129 -9.03 24.91 -7.21
C SER A 129 -8.91 23.49 -7.76
N TYR A 130 -7.73 22.87 -7.62
CA TYR A 130 -7.47 21.52 -8.10
C TYR A 130 -6.50 20.79 -7.17
N ILE A 131 -6.81 19.54 -6.88
CA ILE A 131 -5.93 18.59 -6.19
C ILE A 131 -5.94 17.27 -6.95
N SER A 132 -4.78 16.60 -7.00
CA SER A 132 -4.68 15.25 -7.54
C SER A 132 -3.71 14.40 -6.75
N LYS A 133 -3.90 13.09 -6.82
CA LYS A 133 -3.03 12.06 -6.23
C LYS A 133 -2.19 11.40 -7.32
N ILE A 134 -1.20 10.62 -6.89
CA ILE A 134 -0.61 9.59 -7.75
C ILE A 134 -1.72 8.60 -8.10
N ASP A 135 -1.88 8.32 -9.39
CA ASP A 135 -2.92 7.44 -9.92
C ASP A 135 -2.34 6.54 -11.03
N ILE A 136 -3.09 5.52 -11.42
CA ILE A 136 -2.70 4.55 -12.45
C ILE A 136 -3.04 5.12 -13.83
N PRO A 137 -2.13 5.02 -14.83
CA PRO A 137 -2.42 5.43 -16.20
C PRO A 137 -3.62 4.66 -16.77
N THR A 138 -4.59 5.36 -17.34
CA THR A 138 -5.81 4.77 -17.91
C THR A 138 -5.59 4.10 -19.27
N ASP A 139 -4.49 4.42 -19.93
CA ASP A 139 -4.07 3.92 -21.25
C ASP A 139 -3.08 2.73 -21.15
N PHE A 140 -2.82 2.22 -19.95
CA PHE A 140 -1.92 1.08 -19.75
C PHE A 140 -2.48 -0.19 -20.40
N GLN A 141 -1.74 -0.74 -21.36
CA GLN A 141 -2.02 -2.03 -22.00
C GLN A 141 -1.10 -3.10 -21.43
N PRO A 142 -1.59 -4.03 -20.59
CA PRO A 142 -0.79 -5.12 -20.07
C PRO A 142 -0.45 -6.13 -21.17
N ASN A 143 0.68 -6.83 -21.02
CA ASN A 143 0.98 -8.01 -21.82
C ASN A 143 0.00 -9.14 -21.46
N ILE A 144 -0.45 -9.89 -22.46
CA ILE A 144 -1.42 -10.98 -22.30
C ILE A 144 -0.78 -12.31 -22.71
N SER A 145 -1.10 -13.36 -21.97
CA SER A 145 -0.68 -14.73 -22.31
C SER A 145 -1.48 -15.26 -23.51
N PRO A 146 -0.84 -15.93 -24.49
CA PRO A 146 -1.56 -16.62 -25.56
C PRO A 146 -2.39 -17.80 -25.02
N ASP A 147 -1.94 -18.42 -23.92
CA ASP A 147 -2.63 -19.51 -23.25
C ASP A 147 -3.60 -19.00 -22.16
N PRO A 148 -4.79 -19.62 -22.00
CA PRO A 148 -5.79 -19.22 -21.01
C PRO A 148 -5.43 -19.74 -19.61
N LEU A 149 -4.33 -19.23 -19.05
CA LEU A 149 -3.83 -19.59 -17.72
C LEU A 149 -4.61 -18.90 -16.60
N SER A 150 -4.53 -19.46 -15.40
CA SER A 150 -5.13 -18.90 -14.18
C SER A 150 -4.17 -18.96 -13.00
N ILE A 151 -4.40 -18.06 -12.06
CA ILE A 151 -3.66 -17.94 -10.80
C ILE A 151 -4.67 -18.11 -9.66
N ALA A 152 -4.34 -18.94 -8.67
CA ALA A 152 -5.06 -19.00 -7.41
C ALA A 152 -4.38 -18.05 -6.41
N LEU A 153 -5.17 -17.24 -5.71
CA LEU A 153 -4.69 -16.30 -4.69
C LEU A 153 -5.31 -16.70 -3.36
N ILE A 154 -4.48 -16.99 -2.36
CA ILE A 154 -4.88 -17.29 -0.99
C ILE A 154 -4.01 -16.52 0.01
N SER A 155 -4.48 -16.39 1.23
CA SER A 155 -3.74 -15.84 2.38
C SER A 155 -4.37 -16.35 3.66
N ASP A 156 -3.75 -16.08 4.80
CA ASP A 156 -4.37 -16.23 6.13
C ASP A 156 -4.89 -17.66 6.38
N THR A 157 -4.09 -18.67 6.06
CA THR A 157 -4.47 -20.06 6.31
C THR A 157 -4.27 -20.45 7.77
N HIS A 158 -3.33 -19.82 8.48
CA HIS A 158 -3.12 -20.01 9.93
C HIS A 158 -2.98 -21.49 10.34
N ILE A 159 -2.20 -22.27 9.58
CA ILE A 159 -1.99 -23.69 9.85
C ILE A 159 -1.32 -23.85 11.23
N GLY A 160 -1.97 -24.64 12.10
CA GLY A 160 -1.58 -24.81 13.50
C GLY A 160 -2.58 -24.20 14.49
N SER A 161 -3.50 -23.36 14.02
CA SER A 161 -4.65 -22.85 14.77
C SER A 161 -5.80 -23.85 14.83
N LYS A 162 -6.64 -23.74 15.86
CA LYS A 162 -7.95 -24.43 15.95
C LYS A 162 -8.93 -23.95 14.88
N GLU A 163 -8.77 -22.72 14.42
CA GLU A 163 -9.62 -22.09 13.40
C GLU A 163 -9.19 -22.47 11.97
N PHE A 164 -8.11 -23.23 11.81
CA PHE A 164 -7.72 -23.73 10.49
C PHE A 164 -8.76 -24.73 9.98
N GLU A 165 -9.48 -24.33 8.93
CA GLU A 165 -10.49 -25.12 8.24
C GLU A 165 -9.86 -26.24 7.37
N GLU A 166 -9.20 -27.21 8.00
CA GLU A 166 -8.46 -28.30 7.34
C GLU A 166 -9.33 -29.04 6.31
N GLY A 167 -10.60 -29.29 6.63
CA GLY A 167 -11.54 -29.95 5.73
C GLY A 167 -11.89 -29.13 4.48
N LEU A 168 -11.96 -27.81 4.60
CA LEU A 168 -12.18 -26.93 3.45
C LEU A 168 -10.91 -26.80 2.60
N PHE A 169 -9.75 -26.69 3.25
CA PHE A 169 -8.47 -26.64 2.57
C PHE A 169 -8.18 -27.93 1.80
N ALA A 170 -8.48 -29.11 2.38
CA ALA A 170 -8.38 -30.39 1.69
C ALA A 170 -9.30 -30.47 0.46
N LYS A 171 -10.50 -29.87 0.49
CA LYS A 171 -11.36 -29.75 -0.69
C LYS A 171 -10.75 -28.85 -1.75
N PHE A 172 -10.08 -27.76 -1.35
CA PHE A 172 -9.34 -26.89 -2.25
C PHE A 172 -8.17 -27.62 -2.92
N ILE A 173 -7.37 -28.39 -2.18
CA ILE A 173 -6.32 -29.26 -2.73
C ILE A 173 -6.89 -30.26 -3.72
N ASN A 174 -8.00 -30.92 -3.38
CA ASN A 174 -8.68 -31.84 -4.30
C ASN A 174 -9.20 -31.13 -5.58
N PHE A 175 -9.65 -29.89 -5.45
CA PHE A 175 -10.01 -29.05 -6.59
C PHE A 175 -8.80 -28.79 -7.49
N LEU A 176 -7.66 -28.34 -6.93
CA LEU A 176 -6.41 -28.12 -7.69
C LEU A 176 -5.94 -29.40 -8.39
N ASN A 177 -6.10 -30.55 -7.73
CA ASN A 177 -5.81 -31.87 -8.29
C ASN A 177 -6.82 -32.35 -9.35
N GLY A 178 -7.83 -31.56 -9.72
CA GLY A 178 -8.82 -31.93 -10.73
C GLY A 178 -9.76 -33.05 -10.28
N LYS A 179 -9.85 -33.36 -8.98
CA LYS A 179 -10.68 -34.45 -8.43
C LYS A 179 -12.17 -34.08 -8.30
N SER A 180 -12.59 -32.91 -8.79
CA SER A 180 -13.99 -32.50 -8.77
C SER A 180 -14.86 -33.35 -9.70
N LYS A 181 -16.07 -33.72 -9.28
CA LYS A 181 -17.05 -34.42 -10.14
C LYS A 181 -17.62 -33.52 -11.24
N ASN A 182 -17.56 -32.20 -11.06
CA ASN A 182 -18.06 -31.22 -12.03
C ASN A 182 -17.01 -30.95 -13.13
N LYS A 183 -17.37 -31.20 -14.40
CA LYS A 183 -16.49 -31.00 -15.56
C LYS A 183 -15.95 -29.58 -15.67
N LEU A 184 -16.79 -28.57 -15.46
CA LEU A 184 -16.39 -27.16 -15.52
C LEU A 184 -15.35 -26.81 -14.45
N LEU A 185 -15.49 -27.37 -13.24
CA LEU A 185 -14.51 -27.16 -12.17
C LEU A 185 -13.18 -27.83 -12.49
N ARG A 186 -13.18 -29.03 -13.08
CA ARG A 186 -11.94 -29.68 -13.53
C ARG A 186 -11.21 -28.88 -14.61
N GLU A 187 -11.96 -28.34 -15.58
CA GLU A 187 -11.38 -27.49 -16.63
C GLU A 187 -10.78 -26.20 -16.05
N LYS A 188 -11.45 -25.58 -15.07
CA LYS A 188 -10.90 -24.42 -14.35
C LYS A 188 -9.62 -24.78 -13.58
N ALA A 189 -9.63 -25.89 -12.83
CA ALA A 189 -8.46 -26.34 -12.10
C ALA A 189 -7.26 -26.61 -13.02
N GLY A 190 -7.49 -27.25 -14.17
CA GLY A 190 -6.44 -27.54 -15.15
C GLY A 190 -5.74 -26.30 -15.73
N ARG A 191 -6.39 -25.12 -15.70
CA ARG A 191 -5.82 -23.83 -16.12
C ARG A 191 -4.98 -23.15 -15.05
N ILE A 192 -5.10 -23.55 -13.79
CA ILE A 192 -4.32 -22.96 -12.70
C ILE A 192 -2.88 -23.47 -12.81
N LYS A 193 -1.93 -22.55 -13.00
CA LYS A 193 -0.48 -22.85 -13.08
C LYS A 193 0.34 -22.16 -12.00
N TYR A 194 -0.31 -21.27 -11.24
CA TYR A 194 0.33 -20.51 -10.19
C TYR A 194 -0.57 -20.45 -8.96
N LEU A 195 0.01 -20.61 -7.79
CA LEU A 195 -0.62 -20.35 -6.50
C LEU A 195 0.20 -19.27 -5.80
N VAL A 196 -0.45 -18.18 -5.40
CA VAL A 196 0.16 -17.16 -4.54
C VAL A 196 -0.43 -17.31 -3.14
N ILE A 197 0.44 -17.51 -2.16
CA ILE A 197 0.13 -17.53 -0.73
C ILE A 197 0.66 -16.23 -0.14
N ASN A 198 -0.23 -15.28 0.14
CA ASN A 198 0.12 -13.92 0.53
C ASN A 198 -0.04 -13.71 2.04
N GLY A 199 0.87 -14.30 2.80
CA GLY A 199 0.99 -14.13 4.25
C GLY A 199 0.21 -15.15 5.08
N ASP A 200 0.68 -15.29 6.32
CA ASP A 200 0.04 -16.05 7.40
C ASP A 200 -0.35 -17.47 6.97
N LEU A 201 0.65 -18.18 6.42
CA LEU A 201 0.53 -19.61 6.09
C LEU A 201 0.33 -20.43 7.37
N ILE A 202 1.06 -20.07 8.42
CA ILE A 202 1.03 -20.69 9.74
C ILE A 202 0.52 -19.70 10.79
N ASP A 203 0.03 -20.20 11.92
CA ASP A 203 -0.51 -19.36 12.99
C ASP A 203 0.57 -18.64 13.84
N GLY A 204 1.81 -19.10 13.77
CA GLY A 204 2.92 -18.52 14.53
C GLY A 204 2.90 -18.93 16.00
N ILE A 205 3.81 -18.33 16.79
CA ILE A 205 3.92 -18.52 18.24
C ILE A 205 4.17 -17.16 18.91
N GLY A 206 3.36 -16.81 19.89
CA GLY A 206 3.49 -15.57 20.66
C GLY A 206 3.08 -14.31 19.89
N ILE A 207 2.13 -14.44 18.95
CA ILE A 207 1.67 -13.34 18.10
C ILE A 207 0.76 -12.37 18.85
N TYR A 208 -0.12 -12.88 19.72
CA TYR A 208 -1.03 -12.08 20.53
C TYR A 208 -1.24 -12.69 21.93
N PRO A 209 -1.71 -11.89 22.92
CA PRO A 209 -1.97 -12.40 24.27
C PRO A 209 -2.96 -13.57 24.28
N SER A 210 -2.67 -14.60 25.07
CA SER A 210 -3.48 -15.82 25.21
C SER A 210 -3.54 -16.73 23.97
N GLN A 211 -2.72 -16.52 22.94
CA GLN A 211 -2.69 -17.36 21.74
C GLN A 211 -2.55 -18.87 22.03
N GLN A 212 -1.89 -19.27 23.12
CA GLN A 212 -1.75 -20.69 23.47
C GLN A 212 -3.08 -21.44 23.61
N GLU A 213 -4.18 -20.74 23.87
CA GLU A 213 -5.52 -21.33 23.96
C GLU A 213 -6.10 -21.66 22.58
N ASP A 214 -5.62 -21.00 21.52
CA ASP A 214 -6.10 -21.15 20.15
C ASP A 214 -5.23 -22.11 19.31
N LEU A 215 -4.04 -22.47 19.81
CA LEU A 215 -3.09 -23.33 19.11
C LEU A 215 -3.43 -24.82 19.25
N VAL A 216 -3.55 -25.49 18.11
CA VAL A 216 -3.48 -26.97 18.03
C VAL A 216 -2.02 -27.42 18.02
N ILE A 217 -1.13 -26.67 17.35
CA ILE A 217 0.30 -26.98 17.24
C ILE A 217 1.11 -25.85 17.86
N ALA A 218 1.53 -26.02 19.12
CA ALA A 218 2.29 -25.02 19.88
C ALA A 218 3.81 -25.02 19.59
N ASP A 219 4.22 -25.43 18.38
CA ASP A 219 5.62 -25.49 17.95
C ASP A 219 5.73 -24.98 16.51
N ILE A 220 6.50 -23.91 16.32
CA ILE A 220 6.64 -23.22 15.03
C ILE A 220 7.18 -24.12 13.92
N TYR A 221 8.14 -25.00 14.23
CA TYR A 221 8.71 -25.92 13.25
C TYR A 221 7.71 -26.99 12.84
N LYS A 222 6.87 -27.45 13.79
CA LYS A 222 5.79 -28.39 13.49
C LYS A 222 4.67 -27.76 12.67
N GLN A 223 4.36 -26.48 12.89
CA GLN A 223 3.41 -25.75 12.03
C GLN A 223 3.90 -25.70 10.58
N PHE A 224 5.16 -25.30 10.36
CA PHE A 224 5.75 -25.31 9.02
C PHE A 224 5.85 -26.71 8.41
N LYS A 225 6.18 -27.72 9.22
CA LYS A 225 6.18 -29.12 8.75
C LYS A 225 4.80 -29.54 8.25
N LYS A 226 3.75 -29.28 9.03
CA LYS A 226 2.36 -29.58 8.64
C LYS A 226 1.94 -28.79 7.39
N ALA A 227 2.31 -27.53 7.30
CA ALA A 227 2.07 -26.71 6.11
C ALA A 227 2.78 -27.30 4.87
N SER A 228 4.05 -27.69 5.00
CA SER A 228 4.80 -28.34 3.92
C SER A 228 4.16 -29.66 3.49
N GLU A 229 3.72 -30.50 4.43
CA GLU A 229 3.03 -31.77 4.12
C GLU A 229 1.76 -31.52 3.30
N ILE A 230 0.95 -30.52 3.68
CA ILE A 230 -0.26 -30.14 2.95
C ILE A 230 0.09 -29.60 1.55
N LEU A 231 1.09 -28.72 1.44
CA LEU A 231 1.46 -28.09 0.17
C LEU A 231 2.10 -29.09 -0.81
N LEU A 232 2.72 -30.17 -0.34
CA LEU A 232 3.22 -31.27 -1.17
C LEU A 232 2.11 -32.05 -1.89
N GLU A 233 0.85 -31.92 -1.46
CA GLU A 233 -0.30 -32.52 -2.16
C GLU A 233 -0.75 -31.70 -3.38
N ILE A 234 -0.20 -30.49 -3.57
CA ILE A 234 -0.50 -29.65 -4.74
C ILE A 234 0.22 -30.23 -5.97
N PRO A 235 -0.42 -30.30 -7.14
CA PRO A 235 0.23 -30.79 -8.36
C PRO A 235 1.52 -30.05 -8.71
N ASP A 236 2.58 -30.80 -9.03
CA ASP A 236 3.93 -30.27 -9.32
C ASP A 236 4.00 -29.21 -10.44
N TYR A 237 3.03 -29.22 -11.36
CA TYR A 237 2.95 -28.24 -12.45
C TYR A 237 2.43 -26.86 -11.97
N ILE A 238 1.93 -26.74 -10.74
CA ILE A 238 1.50 -25.48 -10.14
C ILE A 238 2.68 -24.88 -9.38
N LYS A 239 3.21 -23.76 -9.87
CA LYS A 239 4.28 -23.05 -9.19
C LYS A 239 3.72 -22.24 -8.02
N ILE A 240 4.24 -22.48 -6.83
CA ILE A 240 3.85 -21.79 -5.61
C ILE A 240 4.77 -20.58 -5.38
N PHE A 241 4.17 -19.42 -5.14
CA PHE A 241 4.83 -18.23 -4.62
C PHE A 241 4.32 -17.98 -3.21
N PHE A 242 5.22 -17.98 -2.24
CA PHE A 242 4.89 -17.71 -0.84
C PHE A 242 5.53 -16.41 -0.40
N VAL A 243 4.73 -15.56 0.24
CA VAL A 243 5.16 -14.31 0.88
C VAL A 243 4.78 -14.41 2.35
N SER A 244 5.71 -14.12 3.25
CA SER A 244 5.47 -14.16 4.70
C SER A 244 4.57 -13.01 5.17
N GLY A 245 3.65 -13.32 6.07
CA GLY A 245 2.81 -12.39 6.82
C GLY A 245 3.42 -12.09 8.20
N ASN A 246 2.57 -11.68 9.13
CA ASN A 246 2.99 -11.25 10.47
C ASN A 246 3.01 -12.37 11.51
N HIS A 247 2.47 -13.54 11.16
CA HIS A 247 2.52 -14.72 12.02
C HIS A 247 3.79 -15.55 11.79
N GLU A 248 4.44 -15.41 10.64
CA GLU A 248 5.74 -16.04 10.39
C GLU A 248 6.87 -15.46 11.25
N PRO A 249 7.91 -16.26 11.59
CA PRO A 249 9.06 -15.84 12.38
C PRO A 249 10.06 -15.03 11.54
N VAL A 250 9.55 -14.00 10.86
CA VAL A 250 10.31 -13.05 10.05
C VAL A 250 10.38 -11.71 10.77
N ARG A 251 10.97 -10.70 10.12
CA ARG A 251 11.06 -9.36 10.69
C ARG A 251 9.68 -8.83 11.12
N ASN A 252 9.58 -8.35 12.36
CA ASN A 252 8.39 -7.69 12.93
C ASN A 252 8.19 -6.25 12.44
N ALA A 253 8.57 -5.98 11.19
CA ALA A 253 8.38 -4.70 10.51
C ALA A 253 8.35 -4.95 9.00
N ILE A 254 7.65 -4.06 8.27
CA ILE A 254 7.63 -4.06 6.81
C ILE A 254 8.76 -3.20 6.23
N PRO A 255 9.31 -3.53 5.05
CA PRO A 255 9.08 -4.75 4.28
C PRO A 255 9.77 -5.98 4.89
N ARG A 256 9.24 -7.17 4.59
CA ARG A 256 9.78 -8.48 4.98
C ARG A 256 10.53 -9.10 3.80
N PRO A 257 11.87 -9.26 3.90
CA PRO A 257 12.70 -9.93 2.90
C PRO A 257 12.32 -11.39 2.67
#